data_AF-A0A842TWR1-F1
#
_entry.id   AF-A0A842TWR1-F1
#
_cell.length_a   1.000
_cell.length_b   1.000
_cell.length_c   1.000
_cell.angle_alpha   90.00
_cell.angle_beta   90.00
_cell.angle_gamma   90.00
#
_symmetry.space_group_name_H-M   'P 1'
#
loop_
_entity.id
_entity.type
_entity.pdbx_description
1 polymer ?
#
loop_
_entity_poly.entity_id
_entity_poly.type
_entity_poly.pdbx_seq_one_letter_code
_entity_poly.pdbx_strand_id
1 'polypeptide(L)'
;MAEKEEYAIIIDYLPYGYPLEKKMMPIAQAIGTKFFTLLQLIPRRGIKLEINERVYIGEGKREKIYYILGRLPENKITENARIQLQQFIKKYIEENEKDIIGFFNKAEAINT
;
A
#
# COMPACT_ATOMS: atom_id res chain seq x y z
N MET A 1 5.66 21.34 -1.93
CA MET A 1 5.13 20.15 -2.63
C MET A 1 4.67 19.18 -1.56
N ALA A 2 3.54 18.50 -1.74
CA ALA A 2 3.12 17.46 -0.80
C ALA A 2 4.15 16.31 -0.82
N GLU A 3 4.55 15.86 0.36
CA GLU A 3 5.49 14.75 0.51
C GLU A 3 4.87 13.45 -0.04
N LYS A 4 5.68 12.62 -0.70
CA LYS A 4 5.23 11.41 -1.39
C LYS A 4 5.58 10.16 -0.58
N GLU A 5 4.87 9.06 -0.84
CA GLU A 5 5.25 7.74 -0.35
C GLU A 5 6.59 7.30 -0.97
N GLU A 6 7.55 6.88 -0.15
CA GLU A 6 8.82 6.32 -0.62
C GLU A 6 8.83 4.79 -0.63
N TYR A 7 8.09 4.18 0.30
CA TYR A 7 7.98 2.73 0.45
C TYR A 7 6.53 2.32 0.63
N ALA A 8 6.19 1.14 0.12
CA ALA A 8 4.89 0.53 0.29
C ALA A 8 5.03 -0.96 0.65
N ILE A 9 4.01 -1.50 1.31
CA ILE A 9 3.86 -2.92 1.63
C ILE A 9 2.85 -3.53 0.66
N ILE A 10 3.20 -4.64 0.03
CA ILE A 10 2.29 -5.38 -0.86
C ILE A 10 1.22 -6.08 -0.03
N ILE A 11 -0.06 -5.81 -0.33
CA ILE A 11 -1.22 -6.42 0.32
C ILE A 11 -1.94 -7.43 -0.57
N ASP A 12 -1.73 -7.37 -1.89
CA ASP A 12 -2.15 -8.43 -2.82
C ASP A 12 -1.35 -8.36 -4.13
N TYR A 13 -1.18 -9.50 -4.80
CA TYR A 13 -0.50 -9.57 -6.09
C TYR A 13 -1.31 -10.37 -7.11
N LEU A 14 -1.71 -9.70 -8.19
CA LEU A 14 -2.49 -10.23 -9.29
C LEU A 14 -1.56 -10.40 -10.51
N PRO A 15 -0.98 -11.61 -10.75
CA PRO A 15 0.02 -11.80 -11.80
C PRO A 15 -0.52 -11.58 -13.21
N TYR A 16 -1.85 -11.69 -13.39
CA TYR A 16 -2.53 -11.46 -14.67
C TYR A 16 -3.43 -10.22 -14.66
N GLY A 17 -3.38 -9.42 -13.60
CA GLY A 17 -4.27 -8.27 -13.41
C GLY A 17 -5.65 -8.65 -12.89
N TYR A 18 -6.59 -7.71 -12.98
CA TYR A 18 -7.95 -7.91 -12.52
C TYR A 18 -8.71 -8.91 -13.42
N PRO A 19 -9.39 -9.93 -12.87
CA PRO A 19 -10.05 -10.98 -13.66
C PRO A 19 -11.07 -10.48 -14.69
N LEU A 20 -11.72 -9.34 -14.43
CA LEU A 20 -12.77 -8.76 -15.29
C LEU A 20 -12.24 -7.69 -16.24
N GLU A 21 -10.95 -7.38 -16.21
CA GLU A 21 -10.36 -6.40 -17.11
C GLU A 21 -9.81 -7.07 -18.37
N LYS A 22 -10.03 -6.42 -19.52
CA LYS A 22 -9.53 -6.92 -20.82
C LYS A 22 -8.01 -6.96 -20.91
N LYS A 23 -7.31 -6.21 -20.06
CA LYS A 23 -5.86 -6.05 -20.12
C LYS A 23 -5.20 -6.99 -19.12
N MET A 24 -4.55 -8.04 -19.63
CA MET A 24 -3.71 -8.91 -18.82
C MET A 24 -2.39 -8.20 -18.50
N MET A 25 -2.33 -7.59 -17.32
CA MET A 25 -1.15 -6.85 -16.85
C MET A 25 -0.95 -7.13 -15.36
N PRO A 26 0.24 -7.58 -14.92
CA PRO A 26 0.50 -7.81 -13.51
C PRO A 26 0.27 -6.53 -12.70
N ILE A 27 -0.48 -6.65 -11.61
CA ILE A 27 -0.80 -5.53 -10.71
C ILE A 27 -0.57 -6.01 -9.27
N ALA A 28 0.08 -5.18 -8.47
CA ALA A 28 0.10 -5.35 -7.03
C ALA A 28 -0.72 -4.26 -6.37
N GLN A 29 -1.51 -4.63 -5.37
CA GLN A 29 -2.15 -3.71 -4.45
C GLN A 29 -1.21 -3.49 -3.27
N ALA A 30 -1.03 -2.26 -2.84
CA ALA A 30 -0.09 -1.92 -1.80
C ALA A 30 -0.61 -0.80 -0.88
N ILE A 31 -0.07 -0.73 0.33
CA ILE A 31 -0.27 0.35 1.28
C ILE A 31 1.05 1.09 1.51
N GLY A 32 1.02 2.41 1.37
CA GLY A 32 2.14 3.27 1.70
C GLY A 32 2.52 3.21 3.18
N THR A 33 3.81 3.28 3.47
CA THR A 33 4.31 3.14 4.85
C THR A 33 4.28 4.43 5.65
N LYS A 34 4.16 5.59 4.99
CA LYS A 34 4.20 6.90 5.66
C LYS A 34 2.82 7.53 5.80
N PHE A 35 2.03 7.53 4.72
CA PHE A 35 0.71 8.16 4.70
C PHE A 35 -0.43 7.14 4.54
N PHE A 36 -0.13 5.84 4.61
CA PHE A 36 -1.10 4.76 4.41
C PHE A 36 -1.86 4.86 3.09
N THR A 37 -1.22 5.45 2.07
CA THR A 37 -1.85 5.62 0.76
C THR A 37 -2.05 4.26 0.12
N LEU A 38 -3.29 3.91 -0.23
CA LEU A 38 -3.55 2.71 -1.00
C LEU A 38 -3.17 2.93 -2.48
N LEU A 39 -2.37 2.04 -3.03
CA LEU A 39 -1.73 2.18 -4.33
C LEU A 39 -1.90 0.94 -5.19
N GLN A 40 -1.93 1.17 -6.50
CA GLN A 40 -1.73 0.14 -7.52
C GLN A 40 -0.34 0.27 -8.10
N LEU A 41 0.43 -0.81 -8.05
CA LEU A 41 1.82 -0.86 -8.51
C LEU A 41 1.96 -1.84 -9.67
N ILE A 42 2.75 -1.48 -10.67
CA ILE A 42 3.11 -2.37 -11.77
C ILE A 42 4.52 -2.90 -11.52
N PRO A 43 4.72 -4.21 -11.35
CA PRO A 43 6.05 -4.77 -11.18
C PRO A 43 6.85 -4.69 -12.48
N ARG A 44 8.18 -4.78 -12.37
CA ARG A 44 9.04 -4.99 -13.53
C ARG A 44 8.79 -6.37 -14.14
N ARG A 45 9.09 -6.51 -15.43
CA ARG A 45 8.96 -7.80 -16.14
C ARG A 45 9.76 -8.89 -15.43
N GLY A 46 9.14 -10.04 -15.23
CA GLY A 46 9.76 -11.20 -14.59
C GLY A 46 9.81 -11.15 -13.06
N ILE A 47 9.42 -10.03 -12.43
CA ILE A 47 9.35 -9.93 -10.98
C ILE A 47 8.03 -10.52 -10.47
N LYS A 48 8.13 -11.37 -9.46
CA LYS A 48 7.01 -11.74 -8.59
C LYS A 48 7.13 -10.94 -7.30
N LEU A 49 6.00 -10.53 -6.77
CA LEU A 49 5.89 -9.81 -5.51
C LEU A 49 5.22 -10.71 -4.49
N GLU A 50 5.67 -10.63 -3.25
CA GLU A 50 5.12 -11.39 -2.13
C GLU A 50 4.22 -10.51 -1.28
N ILE A 51 3.22 -11.11 -0.64
CA ILE A 51 2.37 -10.40 0.33
C ILE A 51 3.24 -10.05 1.55
N ASN A 52 3.01 -8.87 2.14
CA ASN A 52 3.81 -8.26 3.21
C ASN A 52 5.22 -7.83 2.80
N GLU A 53 5.55 -7.91 1.51
CA GLU A 53 6.84 -7.44 1.00
C GLU A 53 6.92 -5.92 1.01
N ARG A 54 8.02 -5.37 1.56
CA ARG A 54 8.32 -3.94 1.49
C ARG A 54 9.05 -3.60 0.20
N VAL A 55 8.44 -2.75 -0.62
CA VAL A 55 8.99 -2.31 -1.90
C VAL A 55 9.27 -0.81 -1.91
N TYR A 56 10.36 -0.41 -2.58
CA TYR A 56 10.68 0.99 -2.83
C TYR A 56 9.88 1.52 -4.02
N ILE A 57 9.19 2.64 -3.84
CA ILE A 57 8.35 3.34 -4.83
C ILE A 57 8.70 4.82 -5.00
N GLY A 58 9.74 5.31 -4.31
CA GLY A 58 10.21 6.69 -4.40
C GLY A 58 10.77 7.08 -5.78
N GLU A 59 11.38 8.26 -5.86
CA GLU A 59 11.84 8.85 -7.12
C GLU A 59 13.13 8.23 -7.66
N GLY A 60 13.89 7.52 -6.82
CA GLY A 60 15.13 6.85 -7.21
C GLY A 60 14.91 5.55 -8.01
N LYS A 61 15.99 4.77 -8.14
CA LYS A 61 15.96 3.48 -8.84
C LYS A 61 15.12 2.47 -8.06
N ARG A 62 13.99 2.06 -8.65
CA ARG A 62 13.12 1.00 -8.13
C ARG A 62 13.55 -0.36 -8.67
N GLU A 63 13.89 -1.29 -7.79
CA GLU A 63 14.34 -2.63 -8.16
C GLU A 63 13.20 -3.51 -8.68
N LYS A 64 12.06 -3.51 -7.98
CA LYS A 64 10.94 -4.42 -8.26
C LYS A 64 9.76 -3.75 -8.96
N ILE A 65 9.57 -2.45 -8.76
CA ILE A 65 8.43 -1.70 -9.29
C ILE A 65 8.82 -0.94 -10.56
N TYR A 66 8.03 -1.08 -11.62
CA TYR A 66 8.20 -0.34 -12.87
C TYR A 66 7.60 1.07 -12.75
N TYR A 67 6.32 1.19 -12.39
CA TYR A 67 5.68 2.47 -12.08
C TYR A 67 4.48 2.29 -11.14
N ILE A 68 4.04 3.42 -10.56
CA ILE A 68 2.80 3.53 -9.77
C ILE A 68 1.67 3.79 -10.76
N LEU A 69 0.71 2.85 -10.88
CA LEU A 69 -0.45 3.01 -11.75
C LEU A 69 -1.37 4.13 -11.24
N GLY A 70 -1.54 4.23 -9.92
CA GLY A 70 -2.35 5.25 -9.29
C GLY A 70 -2.74 4.88 -7.86
N ARG A 71 -3.66 5.65 -7.28
CA ARG A 71 -4.34 5.26 -6.03
C ARG A 71 -5.23 4.05 -6.29
N LEU A 72 -5.29 3.13 -5.34
CA LEU A 72 -6.17 1.96 -5.40
C LEU A 72 -7.63 2.39 -5.22
N PRO A 73 -8.50 2.20 -6.23
CA PRO A 73 -9.92 2.46 -6.09
C PRO A 73 -10.56 1.48 -5.10
N GLU A 74 -11.47 1.97 -4.26
CA GLU A 74 -12.14 1.16 -3.23
C GLU A 74 -12.86 -0.06 -3.82
N ASN A 75 -13.52 0.13 -4.97
CA ASN A 75 -14.22 -0.93 -5.70
C ASN A 75 -13.28 -1.98 -6.33
N LYS A 76 -11.97 -1.74 -6.34
CA LYS A 76 -10.96 -2.69 -6.85
C LYS A 76 -10.17 -3.39 -5.73
N ILE A 77 -10.36 -3.02 -4.46
CA ILE A 77 -9.70 -3.69 -3.35
C ILE A 77 -10.17 -5.16 -3.36
N THR A 78 -9.22 -6.08 -3.48
CA THR A 78 -9.55 -7.51 -3.45
C THR A 78 -9.88 -7.95 -2.03
N GLU A 79 -10.59 -9.06 -1.89
CA GLU A 79 -10.88 -9.60 -0.57
C GLU A 79 -9.60 -9.96 0.19
N ASN A 80 -8.60 -10.51 -0.51
CA ASN A 80 -7.28 -10.76 0.06
C ASN A 80 -6.62 -9.47 0.55
N ALA A 81 -6.64 -8.39 -0.26
CA ALA A 81 -6.10 -7.10 0.14
C ALA A 81 -6.82 -6.53 1.38
N ARG A 82 -8.14 -6.70 1.53
CA ARG A 82 -8.87 -6.27 2.73
C ARG A 82 -8.39 -7.00 3.98
N ILE A 83 -8.24 -8.33 3.89
CA ILE A 83 -7.75 -9.15 5.01
C ILE A 83 -6.33 -8.73 5.39
N GLN A 84 -5.44 -8.58 4.41
CA GLN A 84 -4.05 -8.15 4.64
C GLN A 84 -3.98 -6.74 5.21
N LEU A 85 -4.85 -5.82 4.76
CA LEU A 85 -4.93 -4.47 5.30
C LEU A 85 -5.30 -4.47 6.78
N GLN A 86 -6.29 -5.27 7.19
CA GLN A 86 -6.66 -5.41 8.60
C GLN A 86 -5.50 -5.95 9.45
N GLN A 87 -4.78 -6.96 8.94
CA GLN A 87 -3.61 -7.52 9.62
C GLN A 87 -2.47 -6.49 9.74
N PHE A 88 -2.19 -5.77 8.66
CA PHE A 88 -1.18 -4.72 8.63
C PHE A 88 -1.49 -3.62 9.63
N ILE A 89 -2.72 -3.11 9.65
CA ILE A 89 -3.14 -2.05 10.58
C ILE A 89 -2.99 -2.52 12.04
N LYS A 90 -3.45 -3.74 12.35
CA LYS A 90 -3.31 -4.30 13.70
C LYS A 90 -1.85 -4.33 14.14
N LYS A 91 -0.98 -4.87 13.30
CA LYS A 91 0.47 -4.95 13.58
C LYS A 91 1.08 -3.56 13.72
N TYR A 92 0.73 -2.63 12.85
CA TYR A 92 1.22 -1.25 12.91
C TYR A 92 0.82 -0.58 14.23
N ILE A 93 -0.42 -0.77 14.69
CA ILE A 93 -0.89 -0.23 15.96
C ILE A 93 -0.11 -0.82 17.14
N GLU A 94 0.13 -2.13 17.15
CA GLU A 94 0.92 -2.80 18.18
C GLU A 94 2.38 -2.29 18.21
N GLU A 95 2.99 -2.07 17.05
CA GLU A 95 4.36 -1.58 16.93
C GLU A 95 4.50 -0.08 17.30
N ASN A 96 3.45 0.71 17.13
CA ASN A 96 3.45 2.16 17.33
C ASN A 96 2.51 2.61 18.46
N GLU A 97 2.24 1.72 19.42
CA GLU A 97 1.24 1.94 20.48
C GLU A 97 1.47 3.27 21.23
N LYS A 98 2.72 3.59 21.55
CA LYS A 98 3.07 4.84 22.26
C LYS A 98 2.68 6.09 21.50
N ASP A 99 2.88 6.12 20.19
CA ASP A 99 2.57 7.27 19.35
C ASP A 99 1.07 7.41 19.16
N ILE A 100 0.36 6.29 19.01
CA ILE A 100 -1.10 6.28 18.88
C ILE A 100 -1.76 6.72 20.19
N ILE A 101 -1.37 6.14 21.33
CA ILE A 101 -1.86 6.57 22.66
C ILE A 101 -1.48 8.04 22.91
N GLY A 102 -0.26 8.42 22.55
CA GLY A 102 0.22 9.80 22.65
C GLY A 102 -0.64 10.77 21.84
N PHE A 103 -1.04 10.40 20.63
CA PHE A 103 -1.98 11.17 19.82
C PHE A 103 -3.31 11.33 20.53
N PHE A 104 -3.96 10.25 20.99
CA PHE A 104 -5.25 10.34 21.68
C PHE A 104 -5.18 11.17 22.98
N ASN A 105 -4.09 11.05 23.75
CA ASN A 105 -3.93 11.76 25.01
C ASN A 105 -3.58 13.25 24.84
N LYS A 106 -3.00 13.64 23.70
CA LYS A 106 -2.59 15.01 23.40
C LYS A 106 -3.46 15.70 22.36
N ALA A 107 -4.38 14.97 21.73
CA ALA A 107 -5.28 15.53 20.73
C ALA A 107 -6.11 16.64 21.38
N GLU A 108 -5.84 17.87 20.97
CA GLU A 108 -6.66 19.01 21.32
C GLU A 108 -7.99 18.95 20.56
N ALA A 109 -9.01 19.63 21.08
CA ALA A 109 -10.29 19.73 20.39
C ALA A 109 -10.10 20.34 18.99
N ILE A 110 -10.51 19.62 17.95
CA ILE A 110 -10.68 20.19 16.62
C ILE A 110 -11.95 21.04 16.63
N ASN A 111 -11.80 22.33 16.34
CA ASN A 111 -12.91 23.24 16.05
C ASN A 111 -13.06 23.37 14.52
N THR A 112 -14.31 23.61 14.11
CA THR A 112 -14.90 23.55 12.75
C THR A 112 -14.12 24.24 11.63
#